data_AF-A0A1H7R3Q5-F1
#
_entry.id   AF-A0A1H7R3Q5-F1
#
_cell.length_a   1.000
_cell.length_b   1.000
_cell.length_c   1.000
_cell.angle_alpha   90.00
_cell.angle_beta   90.00
_cell.angle_gamma   90.00
#
_symmetry.space_group_name_H-M   'P 1'
#
loop_
_entity.id
_entity.type
_entity.pdbx_description
1 polymer ?
#
loop_
_entity_poly.entity_id
_entity_poly.type
_entity_poly.pdbx_seq_one_letter_code
_entity_poly.pdbx_strand_id
1 'polypeptide(L)'
;MPDLLNQEQRKVTLFSVILMGLTSVHHLYGAIAYHTSWRLHVLLFSIPVLVVTLLLHRAASRPWAFRLYWIITLLAAIILIGIFEGLYNHVLKNVLFFSGFPKSSMEKLYPQGAYEMPDSFFFEISGIMQGIIAIPLIIYFVRLTQAKVIKPKI
;
A
#
# COMPACT_ATOMS: atom_id res chain seq x y z
N MET A 1 22.62 3.95 -18.26
CA MET A 1 21.93 2.91 -17.45
C MET A 1 21.79 3.26 -15.96
N PRO A 2 22.81 3.82 -15.26
CA PRO A 2 22.66 4.23 -13.84
C PRO A 2 21.49 5.20 -13.60
N ASP A 3 21.25 6.10 -14.55
CA ASP A 3 20.17 7.09 -14.44
C ASP A 3 18.78 6.45 -14.45
N LEU A 4 18.56 5.43 -15.29
CA LEU A 4 17.28 4.73 -15.34
C LEU A 4 17.01 4.00 -14.02
N LEU A 5 18.00 3.28 -13.49
CA LEU A 5 17.86 2.59 -12.22
C LEU A 5 17.54 3.55 -11.06
N ASN A 6 18.25 4.68 -11.01
CA ASN A 6 18.02 5.72 -10.02
C ASN A 6 16.63 6.36 -10.17
N GLN A 7 16.18 6.61 -11.41
CA GLN A 7 14.84 7.14 -11.70
C GLN A 7 13.75 6.17 -11.23
N GLU A 8 13.85 4.88 -11.55
CA GLU A 8 12.86 3.89 -11.14
C GLU A 8 12.82 3.73 -9.62
N GLN A 9 13.97 3.69 -8.94
CA GLN A 9 14.03 3.65 -7.48
C GLN A 9 13.40 4.91 -6.84
N ARG A 10 13.61 6.09 -7.42
CA ARG A 10 12.96 7.34 -6.95
C ARG A 10 11.45 7.27 -7.09
N LYS A 11 10.93 6.75 -8.21
CA LYS A 11 9.49 6.57 -8.41
C LYS A 11 8.90 5.57 -7.43
N VAL A 12 9.55 4.42 -7.24
CA VAL A 12 9.13 3.42 -6.23
C VAL A 12 9.08 4.07 -4.84
N THR A 13 10.12 4.80 -4.44
CA THR A 13 10.11 5.51 -3.15
C THR A 13 9.00 6.54 -3.06
N LEU A 14 8.79 7.35 -4.10
CA LEU A 14 7.75 8.37 -4.13
C LEU A 14 6.37 7.75 -3.92
N PHE A 15 6.01 6.75 -4.71
CA PHE A 15 4.69 6.12 -4.60
C PHE A 15 4.53 5.33 -3.29
N SER A 16 5.57 4.66 -2.79
CA SER A 16 5.53 4.02 -1.46
C SER A 16 5.29 5.02 -0.33
N VAL A 17 5.93 6.20 -0.38
CA VAL A 17 5.76 7.25 0.63
C VAL A 17 4.36 7.85 0.56
N ILE A 18 3.87 8.16 -0.65
CA ILE A 18 2.50 8.63 -0.84
C ILE A 18 1.49 7.60 -0.32
N LEU A 19 1.68 6.33 -0.65
CA LEU A 19 0.81 5.24 -0.20
C LEU A 19 0.77 5.11 1.32
N MET A 20 1.94 5.09 1.97
CA MET A 20 2.03 5.00 3.44
C MET A 20 1.48 6.25 4.13
N GLY A 21 1.70 7.43 3.55
CA GLY A 21 1.12 8.68 4.06
C GLY A 21 -0.41 8.66 3.98
N LEU A 22 -0.96 8.27 2.83
CA LEU A 22 -2.40 8.12 2.65
C LEU A 22 -2.98 7.05 3.59
N THR A 23 -2.27 5.96 3.83
CA THR A 23 -2.64 4.90 4.78
C THR A 23 -2.81 5.46 6.19
N SER A 24 -1.84 6.25 6.67
CA SER A 24 -1.92 6.90 7.97
C SER A 24 -3.16 7.80 8.08
N VAL A 25 -3.43 8.62 7.06
CA VAL A 25 -4.59 9.52 7.04
C VAL A 25 -5.89 8.72 7.02
N HIS A 26 -5.98 7.68 6.19
CA HIS A 26 -7.13 6.81 6.05
C HIS A 26 -7.50 6.11 7.37
N HIS A 27 -6.53 5.48 8.04
CA HIS A 27 -6.80 4.78 9.30
C HIS A 27 -7.02 5.74 10.47
N LEU A 28 -6.39 6.92 10.48
CA LEU A 28 -6.69 7.96 11.46
C LEU A 28 -8.14 8.44 11.31
N TYR A 29 -8.57 8.75 10.08
CA TYR A 29 -9.95 9.12 9.79
C TYR A 29 -10.90 7.99 10.19
N GLY A 30 -10.61 6.75 9.80
CA GLY A 30 -11.44 5.59 10.16
C GLY A 30 -11.57 5.41 11.66
N ALA A 31 -10.49 5.56 12.43
CA ALA A 31 -10.53 5.46 13.88
C ALA A 31 -11.46 6.51 14.52
N ILE A 32 -11.45 7.75 13.99
CA ILE A 32 -12.28 8.85 14.48
C ILE A 32 -13.74 8.67 14.04
N ALA A 33 -13.98 8.45 12.75
CA ALA A 33 -15.32 8.42 12.16
C ALA A 33 -16.15 7.22 12.65
N TYR A 34 -15.51 6.08 12.89
CA TYR A 34 -16.19 4.85 13.33
C TYR A 34 -15.95 4.52 14.81
N HIS A 35 -15.33 5.44 15.58
CA HIS A 35 -14.99 5.21 17.00
C HIS A 35 -14.20 3.92 17.26
N THR A 36 -13.33 3.54 16.32
CA THR A 36 -12.52 2.31 16.35
C THR A 36 -11.05 2.64 16.60
N SER A 37 -10.71 3.00 17.84
CA SER A 37 -9.35 3.40 18.23
C SER A 37 -8.28 2.36 17.89
N TRP A 38 -8.65 1.08 17.85
CA TRP A 38 -7.75 0.00 17.45
C TRP A 38 -7.15 0.24 16.06
N ARG A 39 -7.84 0.86 15.10
CA ARG A 39 -7.31 1.14 13.74
C ARG A 39 -6.04 2.01 13.76
N LEU A 40 -5.80 2.75 14.84
CA LEU A 40 -4.57 3.55 15.02
C LEU A 40 -3.30 2.70 15.09
N HIS A 41 -3.38 1.39 15.36
CA HIS A 41 -2.22 0.51 15.30
C HIS A 41 -1.56 0.52 13.91
N VAL A 42 -2.32 0.80 12.84
CA VAL A 42 -1.77 0.89 11.49
C VAL A 42 -0.82 2.08 11.35
N LEU A 43 -1.01 3.18 12.10
CA LEU A 43 -0.07 4.30 12.09
C LEU A 43 1.30 3.91 12.68
N LEU A 44 1.30 3.02 13.68
CA LEU A 44 2.52 2.45 14.25
C LEU A 44 3.26 1.55 13.25
N PHE A 45 2.62 1.18 12.14
CA PHE A 45 3.22 0.43 11.05
C PHE A 45 3.58 1.33 9.85
N SER A 46 2.62 2.12 9.34
CA SER A 46 2.78 2.93 8.13
C SER A 46 3.84 4.03 8.28
N ILE A 47 3.91 4.69 9.45
CA ILE A 47 4.88 5.76 9.69
C ILE A 47 6.31 5.18 9.75
N PRO A 48 6.62 4.13 10.53
CA PRO A 48 7.95 3.51 10.47
C PRO A 48 8.33 2.99 9.09
N VAL A 49 7.41 2.32 8.38
CA VAL A 49 7.67 1.83 7.02
C VAL A 49 8.02 2.98 6.07
N LEU A 50 7.31 4.10 6.16
CA LEU A 50 7.61 5.32 5.39
C LEU A 50 9.02 5.83 5.68
N VAL A 51 9.35 6.03 6.96
CA VAL A 51 10.67 6.54 7.38
C VAL A 51 11.79 5.60 6.95
N VAL A 52 11.65 4.30 7.21
CA VAL A 52 12.64 3.29 6.84
C VAL A 52 12.82 3.23 5.32
N THR A 53 11.74 3.34 4.54
CA THR A 53 11.82 3.38 3.07
C THR A 53 12.65 4.57 2.58
N LEU A 54 12.48 5.75 3.18
CA LEU A 54 13.29 6.95 2.87
C LEU A 54 14.77 6.77 3.25
N LEU A 55 15.05 6.20 4.42
CA LEU A 55 16.42 5.95 4.87
C LEU A 55 17.13 4.92 3.97
N LEU A 56 16.46 3.81 3.66
CA LEU A 56 17.02 2.77 2.80
C LEU A 56 17.18 3.23 1.35
N HIS A 57 16.32 4.11 0.85
CA HIS A 57 16.49 4.73 -0.46
C HIS A 57 17.86 5.44 -0.56
N ARG A 58 18.26 6.19 0.47
CA ARG A 58 19.57 6.88 0.53
C ARG A 58 20.74 5.90 0.63
N ALA A 59 20.53 4.76 1.28
CA ALA A 59 21.55 3.73 1.47
C ALA A 59 21.59 2.65 0.37
N ALA A 60 20.73 2.75 -0.66
CA ALA A 60 20.48 1.67 -1.63
C ALA A 60 21.65 1.32 -2.58
N SER A 61 22.77 2.06 -2.50
CA SER A 61 24.05 1.66 -3.09
C SER A 61 24.64 0.44 -2.39
N ARG A 62 24.31 0.22 -1.11
CA ARG A 62 24.71 -0.97 -0.35
C ARG A 62 23.76 -2.15 -0.68
N PRO A 63 24.29 -3.34 -1.03
CA PRO A 63 23.45 -4.47 -1.43
C PRO A 63 22.41 -4.89 -0.37
N TRP A 64 22.80 -4.92 0.92
CA TRP A 64 21.88 -5.28 2.00
C TRP A 64 20.75 -4.27 2.16
N ALA A 65 21.04 -2.96 2.04
CA ALA A 65 20.06 -1.90 2.18
C ALA A 65 19.06 -1.93 1.03
N PHE A 66 19.54 -2.21 -0.19
CA PHE A 66 18.66 -2.42 -1.32
C PHE A 66 17.75 -3.64 -1.16
N ARG A 67 18.28 -4.78 -0.69
CA ARG A 67 17.44 -5.96 -0.43
C ARG A 67 16.35 -5.66 0.59
N LEU A 68 16.69 -4.99 1.69
CA LEU A 68 15.72 -4.62 2.70
C LEU A 68 14.68 -3.62 2.16
N TYR A 69 15.12 -2.62 1.39
CA TYR A 69 14.23 -1.68 0.69
C TYR A 69 13.23 -2.40 -0.21
N TRP A 70 13.73 -3.36 -0.99
CA TRP A 70 12.94 -4.16 -1.91
C TRP A 70 11.89 -5.00 -1.16
N ILE A 71 12.32 -5.70 -0.09
CA ILE A 71 11.43 -6.55 0.74
C ILE A 71 10.34 -5.70 1.41
N ILE A 72 10.72 -4.59 2.04
CA ILE A 72 9.78 -3.69 2.72
C ILE A 72 8.78 -3.12 1.72
N THR A 73 9.25 -2.68 0.56
CA THR A 73 8.35 -2.15 -0.48
C THR A 73 7.38 -3.22 -0.97
N LEU A 74 7.86 -4.43 -1.23
CA LEU A 74 6.99 -5.52 -1.70
C LEU A 74 5.96 -5.93 -0.65
N LEU A 75 6.42 -6.27 0.54
CA LEU A 75 5.54 -6.84 1.56
C LEU A 75 4.64 -5.78 2.18
N ALA A 76 5.21 -4.67 2.66
CA ALA A 76 4.43 -3.65 3.35
C ALA A 76 3.64 -2.78 2.38
N ALA A 77 4.31 -2.15 1.40
CA ALA A 77 3.64 -1.19 0.54
C ALA A 77 2.75 -1.85 -0.52
N ILE A 78 3.25 -2.85 -1.24
CA ILE A 78 2.49 -3.45 -2.34
C ILE A 78 1.47 -4.46 -1.82
N ILE A 79 1.89 -5.48 -1.08
CA ILE A 79 1.01 -6.60 -0.73
C ILE A 79 0.03 -6.21 0.36
N LEU A 80 0.51 -5.78 1.53
CA LEU A 80 -0.37 -5.49 2.67
C LEU A 80 -1.24 -4.25 2.43
N ILE A 81 -0.65 -3.15 2.00
CA ILE A 81 -1.40 -1.90 1.85
C ILE A 81 -2.02 -1.77 0.46
N GLY A 82 -1.23 -1.86 -0.61
CA GLY A 82 -1.73 -1.62 -1.96
C GLY A 82 -2.79 -2.64 -2.39
N ILE A 83 -2.49 -3.92 -2.25
CA ILE A 83 -3.35 -5.02 -2.69
C ILE A 83 -4.40 -5.35 -1.64
N PHE A 84 -4.00 -5.64 -0.40
CA PHE A 84 -4.97 -6.11 0.60
C PHE A 84 -5.87 -4.98 1.12
N GLU A 85 -5.33 -3.90 1.65
CA GLU A 85 -6.16 -2.76 2.08
C GLU A 85 -6.83 -2.06 0.88
N GLY A 86 -6.05 -1.57 -0.08
CA GLY A 86 -6.58 -0.77 -1.18
C GLY A 86 -7.47 -1.55 -2.15
N LEU A 87 -6.96 -2.61 -2.77
CA LEU A 87 -7.70 -3.34 -3.80
C LEU A 87 -8.74 -4.30 -3.21
N TYR A 88 -8.40 -5.12 -2.22
CA TYR A 88 -9.31 -6.13 -1.69
C TYR A 88 -10.35 -5.53 -0.72
N ASN A 89 -9.93 -4.70 0.25
CA ASN A 89 -10.83 -4.15 1.28
C ASN A 89 -11.65 -2.94 0.82
N HIS A 90 -11.25 -2.25 -0.25
CA HIS A 90 -12.01 -1.12 -0.79
C HIS A 90 -12.52 -1.34 -2.20
N VAL A 91 -11.66 -1.60 -3.19
CA VAL A 91 -12.12 -1.70 -4.59
C VAL A 91 -13.04 -2.92 -4.78
N LEU A 92 -12.57 -4.12 -4.47
CA LEU A 92 -13.35 -5.35 -4.65
C LEU A 92 -14.58 -5.36 -3.75
N LYS A 93 -14.42 -4.98 -2.47
CA LYS A 93 -15.52 -4.87 -1.51
C LYS A 93 -16.64 -3.98 -2.06
N ASN A 94 -16.30 -2.79 -2.58
CA ASN A 94 -17.29 -1.84 -3.08
C ASN A 94 -17.96 -2.34 -4.35
N VAL A 95 -17.20 -2.94 -5.28
CA VAL A 95 -17.77 -3.57 -6.48
C VAL A 95 -18.79 -4.65 -6.09
N LEU A 96 -18.43 -5.54 -5.17
CA LEU A 96 -19.34 -6.60 -4.71
C LEU A 96 -20.58 -6.01 -4.02
N PHE A 97 -20.39 -5.08 -3.08
CA PHE A 97 -21.49 -4.43 -2.38
C PHE A 97 -22.48 -3.73 -3.33
N PHE A 98 -21.98 -2.86 -4.21
CA PHE A 98 -22.82 -2.09 -5.13
C PHE A 98 -23.38 -2.91 -6.29
N SER A 99 -22.81 -4.09 -6.59
CA SER A 99 -23.40 -5.04 -7.54
C SER A 99 -24.60 -5.82 -6.99
N GLY A 100 -24.92 -5.66 -5.69
CA GLY A 100 -26.00 -6.40 -5.03
C GLY A 100 -25.60 -7.80 -4.59
N PHE A 101 -24.30 -8.05 -4.34
CA PHE A 101 -23.84 -9.35 -3.86
C PHE A 101 -24.52 -9.72 -2.52
N PRO A 102 -24.95 -10.98 -2.32
CA PRO A 102 -25.77 -11.35 -1.16
C PRO A 102 -25.11 -10.98 0.17
N LYS A 103 -25.88 -10.38 1.09
CA LYS A 103 -25.39 -9.95 2.41
C LYS A 103 -24.68 -11.07 3.17
N SER A 104 -25.25 -12.28 3.16
CA SER A 104 -24.65 -13.46 3.81
C SER A 104 -23.29 -13.85 3.22
N SER A 105 -23.05 -13.53 1.93
CA SER A 105 -21.76 -13.77 1.28
C SER A 105 -20.79 -12.63 1.56
N MET A 106 -21.27 -11.39 1.60
CA MET A 106 -20.49 -10.22 2.03
C MET A 106 -19.95 -10.40 3.44
N GLU A 107 -20.78 -10.84 4.39
CA GLU A 107 -20.38 -11.06 5.79
C GLU A 107 -19.36 -12.19 5.97
N LYS A 108 -19.27 -13.13 5.03
CA LYS A 108 -18.22 -14.17 5.04
C LYS A 108 -16.86 -13.62 4.59
N LEU A 109 -16.85 -12.72 3.61
CA LEU A 109 -15.63 -12.12 3.06
C LEU A 109 -15.14 -10.92 3.89
N TYR A 110 -16.09 -10.17 4.44
CA TYR A 110 -15.90 -8.93 5.18
C TYR A 110 -16.73 -8.96 6.47
N PRO A 111 -16.34 -9.79 7.47
CA PRO A 111 -17.05 -9.92 8.72
C PRO A 111 -17.12 -8.60 9.51
N GLN A 112 -18.27 -8.37 10.14
CA GLN A 112 -18.51 -7.17 10.95
C GLN A 112 -17.49 -7.05 12.10
N GLY A 113 -17.19 -5.82 12.49
CA GLY A 113 -16.22 -5.49 13.55
C GLY A 113 -14.81 -5.24 13.02
N ALA A 114 -14.33 -6.05 12.07
CA ALA A 114 -13.06 -5.80 11.38
C ALA A 114 -13.24 -4.89 10.15
N TYR A 115 -14.34 -5.06 9.42
CA TYR A 115 -14.65 -4.34 8.19
C TYR A 115 -15.91 -3.48 8.35
N GLU A 116 -15.89 -2.29 7.75
CA GLU A 116 -17.10 -1.49 7.52
C GLU A 116 -17.62 -1.72 6.11
N MET A 117 -18.94 -1.82 5.99
CA MET A 117 -19.60 -1.73 4.69
C MET A 117 -19.60 -0.28 4.21
N PRO A 118 -19.71 -0.02 2.90
CA PRO A 118 -19.58 1.33 2.36
C PRO A 118 -20.67 2.28 2.87
N ASP A 119 -20.33 3.18 3.80
CA ASP A 119 -21.24 4.17 4.39
C ASP A 119 -20.63 5.59 4.48
N SER A 120 -19.30 5.72 4.53
CA SER A 120 -18.58 7.00 4.43
C SER A 120 -17.85 7.15 3.09
N PHE A 121 -18.25 8.17 2.32
CA PHE A 121 -17.60 8.50 1.05
C PHE A 121 -16.09 8.75 1.20
N PHE A 122 -15.67 9.49 2.24
CA PHE A 122 -14.25 9.81 2.43
C PHE A 122 -13.43 8.58 2.81
N PHE A 123 -13.97 7.71 3.67
CA PHE A 123 -13.30 6.46 4.03
C PHE A 123 -13.08 5.58 2.79
N GLU A 124 -14.13 5.42 1.99
CA GLU A 124 -14.08 4.56 0.83
C GLU A 124 -13.19 5.12 -0.28
N ILE A 125 -13.28 6.42 -0.59
CA ILE A 125 -12.43 7.00 -1.65
C ILE A 125 -10.95 7.00 -1.26
N SER A 126 -10.63 7.29 0.00
CA SER A 126 -9.24 7.26 0.47
C SER A 126 -8.67 5.85 0.46
N GLY A 127 -9.49 4.84 0.75
CA GLY A 127 -9.15 3.42 0.61
C GLY A 127 -8.93 2.99 -0.84
N ILE A 128 -9.86 3.30 -1.75
CA ILE A 128 -9.72 3.05 -3.20
C ILE A 128 -8.43 3.69 -3.75
N MET A 129 -8.13 4.92 -3.33
CA MET A 129 -6.94 5.64 -3.76
C MET A 129 -5.64 4.91 -3.39
N GLN A 130 -5.59 4.16 -2.29
CA GLN A 130 -4.45 3.29 -1.98
C GLN A 130 -4.22 2.24 -3.08
N GLY A 131 -5.29 1.61 -3.56
CA GLY A 131 -5.24 0.65 -4.66
C GLY A 131 -4.82 1.29 -5.99
N ILE A 132 -5.33 2.49 -6.29
CA ILE A 132 -4.95 3.25 -7.49
C ILE A 132 -3.46 3.62 -7.46
N ILE A 133 -2.94 4.05 -6.31
CA ILE A 133 -1.52 4.38 -6.12
C ILE A 133 -0.63 3.12 -6.20
N ALA A 134 -1.15 1.96 -5.78
CA ALA A 134 -0.43 0.70 -5.87
C ALA A 134 -0.11 0.30 -7.31
N ILE A 135 -0.96 0.67 -8.30
CA ILE A 135 -0.74 0.33 -9.71
C ILE A 135 0.60 0.88 -10.25
N PRO A 136 0.86 2.21 -10.26
CA PRO A 136 2.16 2.74 -10.69
C PRO A 136 3.29 2.26 -9.80
N LEU A 137 3.07 2.08 -8.49
CA LEU A 137 4.09 1.51 -7.58
C LEU A 137 4.54 0.12 -8.05
N ILE A 138 3.60 -0.78 -8.34
CA ILE A 138 3.88 -2.14 -8.84
C ILE A 138 4.62 -2.08 -10.18
N ILE A 139 4.17 -1.23 -11.12
CA ILE A 139 4.81 -1.08 -12.43
C ILE A 139 6.30 -0.68 -12.26
N TYR A 140 6.58 0.36 -11.47
CA TYR A 140 7.95 0.82 -11.25
C TYR A 140 8.77 -0.17 -10.42
N PHE A 141 8.13 -0.89 -9.49
CA PHE A 141 8.79 -1.94 -8.71
C PHE A 141 9.22 -3.11 -9.59
N VAL A 142 8.38 -3.55 -10.52
CA VAL A 142 8.72 -4.60 -11.50
C VAL A 142 9.88 -4.13 -12.40
N ARG A 143 9.83 -2.90 -12.92
CA ARG A 143 10.93 -2.33 -13.73
C ARG A 143 12.25 -2.24 -12.95
N LEU A 144 12.20 -1.77 -11.70
CA LEU A 144 13.35 -1.73 -10.81
C LEU A 144 13.94 -3.13 -10.57
N THR A 145 13.07 -4.13 -10.35
CA THR A 145 13.45 -5.53 -10.14
C THR A 145 14.10 -6.11 -11.38
N GLN A 146 13.53 -5.89 -12.56
CA GLN A 146 14.10 -6.34 -13.83
C GLN A 146 15.49 -5.71 -14.08
N ALA A 147 15.64 -4.42 -13.78
CA ALA A 147 16.88 -3.69 -13.99
C ALA A 147 18.01 -4.04 -13.00
N LYS A 148 17.70 -4.45 -11.77
CA LYS A 148 18.70 -4.66 -10.70
C LYS A 148 18.88 -6.10 -10.25
N VAL A 149 17.87 -6.95 -10.45
CA VAL A 149 17.85 -8.33 -9.96
C VAL A 149 17.97 -9.33 -11.11
N ILE A 150 17.21 -9.14 -12.20
CA ILE A 150 17.09 -10.15 -13.28
C ILE A 150 18.17 -9.98 -14.36
N LYS A 151 18.52 -8.75 -14.73
CA LYS A 151 19.63 -8.48 -15.65
C LYS A 151 20.88 -8.05 -14.88
N PRO A 152 21.71 -8.97 -14.36
CA PRO A 152 23.02 -8.59 -13.86
C PRO A 152 23.83 -8.04 -15.04
N LYS A 153 24.60 -6.98 -14.79
CA LYS A 153 25.57 -6.46 -15.76
C LYS A 153 26.53 -7.58 -16.12
N ILE A 154 26.57 -7.96 -17.40
CA ILE A 154 27.71 -8.62 -18.03
C ILE A 154 28.79 -7.54 -18.21
#